data_AF-A0A0S4X677-F1
#
_entry.id   AF-A0A0S4X677-F1
#
_cell.length_a   1.000
_cell.length_b   1.000
_cell.length_c   1.000
_cell.angle_alpha   90.00
_cell.angle_beta   90.00
_cell.angle_gamma   90.00
#
_symmetry.space_group_name_H-M   'P 1'
#
loop_
_entity.id
_entity.type
_entity.pdbx_description
1 polymer ?
#
loop_
_entity_poly.entity_id
_entity_poly.type
_entity_poly.pdbx_seq_one_letter_code
_entity_poly.pdbx_strand_id
1 'polypeptide(L)' 'MHRWIFDLMAARLAGRPRYFPAQRDALLRCAGAIPLERLERFARALPERRRTEQHPLAARVVIESLLLDYRQLFPAA' A
#
# COMPACT_ATOMS: atom_id res chain seq x y z
N MET A 1 2.42 -5.79 -4.07
CA MET A 1 2.05 -4.59 -3.28
C MET A 1 1.68 -3.36 -4.11
N HIS A 2 2.44 -2.95 -5.14
CA HIS A 2 2.12 -1.74 -5.94
C HIS A 2 0.67 -1.63 -6.44
N ARG A 3 0.13 -2.66 -7.10
CA ARG A 3 -1.26 -2.66 -7.60
C ARG A 3 -2.30 -2.50 -6.49
N TRP A 4 -2.04 -3.08 -5.32
CA TRP A 4 -2.91 -2.99 -4.15
C TRP A 4 -2.94 -1.56 -3.59
N ILE A 5 -1.77 -0.93 -3.45
CA ILE A 5 -1.68 0.47 -2.99
C ILE A 5 -2.30 1.43 -4.00
N PHE A 6 -2.12 1.19 -5.29
CA PHE A 6 -2.79 1.95 -6.34
C PHE A 6 -4.31 1.86 -6.20
N ASP A 7 -4.85 0.66 -5.97
CA ASP A 7 -6.29 0.46 -5.79
C ASP A 7 -6.82 1.05 -4.48
N LEU A 8 -6.02 1.09 -3.41
CA LEU A 8 -6.39 1.81 -2.19
C LEU A 8 -6.48 3.32 -2.45
N MET A 9 -5.55 3.89 -3.21
CA MET A 9 -5.59 5.29 -3.63
C MET A 9 -6.81 5.57 -4.54
N ALA A 10 -7.05 4.71 -5.53
CA ALA A 10 -8.20 4.83 -6.42
C ALA A 10 -9.54 4.66 -5.67
N ALA A 11 -9.60 3.77 -4.68
CA ALA A 11 -10.74 3.63 -3.79
C ALA A 11 -10.92 4.88 -2.91
N ARG A 12 -9.83 5.47 -2.39
CA ARG A 12 -9.89 6.66 -1.53
C ARG A 12 -10.31 7.93 -2.26
N LEU A 13 -9.87 8.09 -3.51
CA LEU A 13 -10.07 9.31 -4.30
C LEU A 13 -11.29 9.23 -5.24
N ALA A 14 -11.54 8.06 -5.84
CA ALA A 14 -12.56 7.89 -6.88
C ALA A 14 -13.58 6.78 -6.58
N GLY A 15 -13.45 6.09 -5.45
CA GLY A 15 -14.34 5.01 -5.05
C GLY A 15 -14.30 3.75 -5.93
N ARG A 16 -13.33 3.67 -6.85
CA ARG A 16 -13.31 2.68 -7.93
C ARG A 16 -11.90 2.08 -8.11
N PRO A 17 -11.61 0.92 -7.49
CA PRO A 17 -10.37 0.21 -7.75
C PRO A 17 -10.34 -0.43 -9.15
N ARG A 18 -9.15 -0.53 -9.74
CA ARG A 18 -8.94 -0.98 -11.13
C ARG A 18 -8.43 -2.42 -11.21
N TYR A 19 -7.49 -2.82 -10.36
CA TYR A 19 -6.81 -4.11 -10.46
C TYR A 19 -7.50 -5.23 -9.69
N PHE A 20 -8.18 -4.88 -8.60
CA PHE A 20 -8.87 -5.77 -7.67
C PHE A 20 -10.33 -5.36 -7.47
N PRO A 21 -11.14 -5.27 -8.54
CA PRO A 21 -12.53 -4.83 -8.46
C PRO A 21 -13.38 -5.76 -7.59
N ALA A 22 -13.07 -7.05 -7.54
CA ALA A 22 -13.76 -8.02 -6.69
C ALA A 22 -13.57 -7.75 -5.18
N GLN A 23 -12.50 -7.05 -4.80
CA GLN A 23 -12.19 -6.68 -3.41
C GLN A 23 -12.61 -5.23 -3.09
N ARG A 24 -13.44 -4.61 -3.93
CA ARG A 24 -13.82 -3.20 -3.82
C ARG A 24 -14.26 -2.80 -2.41
N ASP A 25 -15.16 -3.56 -1.80
CA ASP A 25 -15.70 -3.18 -0.50
C ASP A 25 -14.63 -3.23 0.61
N ALA A 26 -13.74 -4.23 0.54
CA ALA A 26 -12.60 -4.31 1.44
C ALA A 26 -11.63 -3.14 1.23
N LEU A 27 -11.35 -2.79 -0.03
CA LEU A 27 -10.49 -1.65 -0.38
C LEU A 27 -11.08 -0.32 0.09
N LEU A 28 -12.39 -0.12 -0.06
CA LEU A 28 -13.06 1.08 0.43
C LEU A 28 -13.00 1.20 1.96
N ARG A 29 -13.24 0.10 2.69
CA ARG A 29 -13.11 0.09 4.15
C ARG A 29 -11.68 0.41 4.58
N CYS A 30 -10.69 -0.27 4.00
CA CYS A 30 -9.29 -0.04 4.32
C CYS A 30 -8.86 1.39 3.98
N ALA A 31 -9.20 1.89 2.80
CA ALA A 31 -8.90 3.25 2.38
C ALA A 31 -9.55 4.30 3.30
N GLY A 32 -10.79 4.06 3.74
CA GLY A 32 -11.48 4.94 4.68
C GLY A 32 -10.84 5.00 6.08
N ALA A 33 -10.19 3.91 6.50
CA ALA A 33 -9.51 3.82 7.80
C ALA A 33 -8.11 4.47 7.81
N ILE A 34 -7.54 4.79 6.65
CA ILE A 34 -6.19 5.35 6.53
C ILE A 34 -6.28 6.86 6.24
N PRO A 35 -5.58 7.72 7.01
CA PRO A 35 -5.42 9.13 6.65
C PRO A 35 -4.77 9.27 5.27
N LEU A 36 -5.32 10.13 4.41
CA LEU A 36 -4.89 10.23 3.00
C LEU A 36 -3.40 10.59 2.90
N GLU A 37 -2.90 11.48 3.75
CA GLU A 37 -1.49 11.87 3.73
C GLU A 37 -0.53 10.72 4.06
N ARG A 38 -0.96 9.76 4.89
CA ARG A 38 -0.16 8.56 5.20
C ARG A 38 -0.12 7.60 4.03
N LEU A 39 -1.26 7.40 3.36
CA LEU A 39 -1.37 6.55 2.19
C LEU A 39 -0.51 7.08 1.03
N GLU A 40 -0.54 8.39 0.78
CA GLU A 40 0.29 8.98 -0.27
C GLU A 40 1.79 8.87 0.01
N ARG A 41 2.21 9.13 1.26
CA ARG A 41 3.62 8.99 1.67
C ARG A 41 4.11 7.56 1.46
N PHE A 42 3.29 6.57 1.82
CA PHE A 42 3.61 5.17 1.62
C PHE A 42 3.69 4.79 0.13
N ALA A 43 2.76 5.28 -0.68
CA ALA A 43 2.76 5.05 -2.12
C ALA A 43 4.03 5.60 -2.81
N ARG A 44 4.54 6.74 -2.34
CA ARG A 44 5.80 7.34 -2.81
C ARG A 44 7.05 6.56 -2.38
N ALA A 45 7.03 5.95 -1.19
CA ALA A 45 8.16 5.15 -0.67
C ALA A 45 8.32 3.77 -1.33
N LEU A 46 7.24 3.22 -1.92
CA LEU A 46 7.23 1.91 -2.57
C LEU A 46 8.20 1.76 -3.78
N PRO A 47 8.25 2.71 -4.74
CA PRO A 47 9.16 2.62 -5.88
C PRO A 47 10.63 2.93 -5.53
N GLU A 48 10.90 3.75 -4.51
CA GLU A 48 12.28 4.10 -4.12
C GLU A 48 13.07 2.88 -3.60
N ARG A 49 12.41 1.94 -2.92
CA ARG A 49 13.03 0.71 -2.44
C ARG A 49 13.46 -0.26 -3.54
N ARG A 50 12.96 -0.10 -4.77
CA ARG A 50 13.37 -0.94 -5.92
C ARG A 50 14.61 -0.43 -6.63
N ARG A 51 15.01 0.83 -6.41
CA ARG A 51 16.11 1.46 -7.15
C ARG A 51 17.49 1.21 -6.53
N THR A 52 17.55 0.71 -5.28
CA THR A 52 18.78 0.66 -4.50
C THR A 52 19.44 -0.73 -4.40
N GLU A 53 18.90 -1.78 -5.02
CA GLU A 53 19.40 -3.15 -4.76
C GLU A 53 20.04 -3.80 -5.99
N GLN A 54 21.34 -3.55 -6.17
CA GLN A 54 22.25 -4.42 -6.94
C GLN A 54 22.67 -5.69 -6.17
N HIS A 55 22.25 -5.82 -4.90
CA HIS A 55 22.39 -7.04 -4.12
C HIS A 55 21.01 -7.53 -3.67
N PRO A 56 20.67 -8.82 -3.89
CA PRO A 56 19.39 -9.38 -3.48
C PRO A 56 19.38 -9.43 -1.95
N LEU A 57 18.90 -8.36 -1.31
CA LEU A 57 18.37 -8.48 0.04
C LEU A 57 17.38 -9.66 -0.01
N ALA A 58 17.48 -10.57 0.96
CA ALA A 58 16.61 -11.74 1.01
C ALA A 58 15.17 -11.25 0.82
N ALA A 59 14.54 -11.59 -0.32
CA ALA A 59 13.28 -10.99 -0.75
C ALA A 59 12.19 -11.07 0.34
N ARG A 60 12.33 -12.07 1.22
CA ARG A 60 11.58 -12.22 2.46
C ARG A 60 11.65 -11.00 3.40
N VAL A 61 12.85 -10.51 3.73
CA VAL A 61 13.04 -9.36 4.63
C VAL A 61 12.43 -8.09 4.02
N VAL A 62 12.58 -7.91 2.71
CA VAL A 62 11.95 -6.79 1.98
C VAL A 62 10.43 -6.85 2.08
N ILE A 63 9.84 -8.04 1.90
CA ILE A 63 8.39 -8.25 2.04
C ILE A 63 7.94 -8.04 3.49
N GLU A 64 8.67 -8.57 4.48
CA GLU A 64 8.35 -8.45 5.90
C GLU A 64 8.35 -6.98 6.34
N SER A 65 9.39 -6.22 5.99
CA SER A 65 9.45 -4.78 6.25
C SER A 65 8.30 -4.05 5.57
N LEU A 66 7.97 -4.38 4.32
CA LEU A 66 6.87 -3.76 3.59
C LEU A 66 5.50 -4.03 4.25
N LEU A 67 5.29 -5.23 4.78
CA LEU A 67 4.06 -5.59 5.48
C LEU A 67 3.96 -4.91 6.85
N LEU A 68 5.08 -4.78 7.57
CA LEU A 68 5.15 -4.03 8.82
C LEU A 68 4.81 -2.55 8.59
N ASP A 69 5.43 -1.91 7.60
CA ASP A 69 5.14 -0.51 7.28
C ASP A 69 3.68 -0.31 6.83
N TYR A 70 3.13 -1.27 6.07
CA TYR A 70 1.72 -1.24 5.69
C TYR A 70 0.79 -1.30 6.90
N ARG A 71 1.11 -2.14 7.90
CA ARG A 71 0.35 -2.24 9.16
C ARG A 71 0.31 -0.91 9.91
N GLN A 72 1.40 -0.15 9.89
CA GLN A 72 1.52 1.16 10.56
C GLN A 72 0.65 2.27 9.92
N LEU A 73 0.11 2.04 8.71
CA LEU A 73 -0.81 3.00 8.09
C LEU A 73 -2.16 3.08 8.82
N PHE A 74 -2.56 1.98 9.46
CA PHE A 74 -3.81 1.91 10.19
C PHE A 74 -3.63 2.46 11.60
N PRO A 75 -4.60 3.21 12.13
CA PRO A 75 -4.63 3.58 13.54
C PRO A 75 -4.50 2.34 14.44
N ALA A 76 -3.89 2.49 15.62
CA ALA A 76 -4.04 1.49 16.66
C ALA A 76 -5.53 1.35 16.98
N ALA A 77 -6.01 0.10 17.04
CA ALA A 77 -7.39 -0.21 17.39
C ALA A 77 -7.70 0.27 18.81
#